data_AF-A0A7R9VYA4-F1
#
_entry.id   AF-A0A7R9VYA4-F1
#
_cell.length_a   1.000
_cell.length_b   1.000
_cell.length_c   1.000
_cell.angle_alpha   90.00
_cell.angle_beta   90.00
_cell.angle_gamma   90.00
#
_symmetry.space_group_name_H-M   'P 1'
#
loop_
_entity.id
_entity.type
_entity.pdbx_description
1 polymer ?
#
loop_
_entity_poly.entity_id
_entity_poly.type
_entity_poly.pdbx_seq_one_letter_code
_entity_poly.pdbx_strand_id
1 'polypeptide(L)'
;NAAAVPIGGAACGASACAPGRPPCASDITPSTAAGPHVRERGSPGGPLSQSSSVGGAADGDADELCIGLLDIYGFESFDFNDLEQLCINLANEKLQQHFNEHVFKWEQAEYVREGIDWRHIAFEDNADVLELIEGRSGLLPVLDEAGRLPRASGEDLARKLGSTPAIRDSARFSRPPRHPSAFAVDHYAGRVTYSTSHLMDKNKEHVSAEQSE
;
A
#
# COMPACT_ATOMS: atom_id res chain seq x y z
N ASN A 1 33.36 -25.75 -45.34
CA ASN A 1 33.41 -24.32 -45.72
C ASN A 1 32.69 -23.53 -44.65
N ALA A 2 33.30 -23.12 -43.53
CA ALA A 2 34.48 -22.23 -43.43
C ALA A 2 34.26 -21.00 -44.34
N ALA A 3 34.20 -19.77 -43.84
CA ALA A 3 35.09 -19.19 -42.86
C ALA A 3 34.43 -18.08 -42.03
N ALA A 4 34.77 -18.08 -40.74
CA ALA A 4 34.93 -16.87 -39.93
C ALA A 4 36.20 -16.12 -40.38
N VAL A 5 36.32 -14.82 -40.06
CA VAL A 5 37.53 -14.14 -39.55
C VAL A 5 37.25 -12.62 -39.36
N PRO A 6 37.93 -11.96 -38.40
CA PRO A 6 37.47 -10.84 -37.56
C PRO A 6 38.04 -9.46 -38.03
N ILE A 7 38.13 -8.32 -37.30
CA ILE A 7 38.94 -7.97 -36.10
C ILE A 7 38.59 -6.52 -35.65
N GLY A 8 38.62 -6.26 -34.33
CA GLY A 8 38.99 -4.96 -33.72
C GLY A 8 37.88 -4.33 -32.84
N GLY A 9 37.96 -4.21 -31.51
CA GLY A 9 39.08 -4.30 -30.57
C GLY A 9 39.58 -2.92 -30.13
N ALA A 10 38.93 -2.31 -29.13
CA ALA A 10 39.40 -1.25 -28.20
C ALA A 10 38.17 -0.64 -27.51
N ALA A 11 38.16 -0.20 -26.25
CA ALA A 11 39.04 -0.31 -25.10
C ALA A 11 38.20 0.18 -23.89
N CYS A 12 38.56 -0.25 -22.68
CA CYS A 12 38.01 0.22 -21.43
C CYS A 12 37.98 1.76 -21.32
N GLY A 13 36.82 2.29 -20.93
CA GLY A 13 36.68 3.60 -20.34
C GLY A 13 35.96 3.46 -19.00
N ALA A 14 36.73 3.39 -17.92
CA ALA A 14 36.21 3.53 -16.57
C ALA A 14 35.58 4.93 -16.44
N SER A 15 34.31 5.00 -16.04
CA SER A 15 33.69 6.24 -15.60
C SER A 15 33.02 6.03 -14.26
N ALA A 16 33.79 6.39 -13.24
CA ALA A 16 33.40 6.97 -11.96
C ALA A 16 32.13 6.44 -11.26
N CYS A 17 32.36 5.76 -10.13
CA CYS A 17 31.42 5.69 -9.01
C CYS A 17 30.88 7.10 -8.68
N ALA A 18 29.56 7.28 -8.82
CA ALA A 18 28.85 8.33 -8.12
C ALA A 18 28.54 7.84 -6.69
N PRO A 19 28.83 8.62 -5.62
CA PRO A 19 28.48 8.24 -4.27
C PRO A 19 26.99 8.51 -4.03
N GLY A 20 26.23 7.55 -3.51
CA GLY A 20 24.92 7.83 -2.90
C GLY A 20 23.71 7.01 -3.36
N ARG A 21 23.85 5.75 -3.80
CA ARG A 21 22.70 4.87 -4.02
C ARG A 21 22.64 3.77 -2.94
N PRO A 22 21.53 3.61 -2.19
CA PRO A 22 21.40 2.48 -1.27
C PRO A 22 21.20 1.16 -2.05
N PRO A 23 21.67 0.02 -1.54
CA PRO A 23 21.53 -1.27 -2.19
C PRO A 23 20.07 -1.78 -2.15
N CYS A 24 19.67 -2.46 -3.21
CA CYS A 24 18.37 -3.13 -3.39
C CYS A 24 18.26 -4.40 -2.52
N ALA A 25 17.07 -4.64 -1.98
CA ALA A 25 16.74 -5.66 -0.98
C ALA A 25 16.58 -7.09 -1.53
N SER A 26 17.60 -7.64 -2.20
CA SER A 26 17.59 -9.04 -2.62
C SER A 26 18.73 -9.91 -2.07
N ASP A 27 19.65 -9.36 -1.27
CA ASP A 27 20.84 -10.08 -0.81
C ASP A 27 20.95 -10.18 0.72
N ILE A 28 19.93 -10.76 1.38
CA ILE A 28 20.07 -11.18 2.79
C ILE A 28 19.58 -12.62 2.95
N THR A 29 20.48 -13.57 2.75
CA THR A 29 20.38 -14.90 3.36
C THR A 29 20.95 -14.83 4.78
N PRO A 30 20.25 -15.29 5.83
CA PRO A 30 20.81 -15.29 7.17
C PRO A 30 21.86 -16.40 7.31
N SER A 31 23.11 -15.99 7.47
CA SER A 31 24.24 -16.84 7.85
C SER A 31 24.07 -17.33 9.29
N THR A 32 24.13 -18.65 9.46
CA THR A 32 24.09 -19.36 10.74
C THR A 32 25.25 -18.92 11.64
N ALA A 33 24.94 -18.31 12.79
CA ALA A 33 25.88 -18.12 13.89
C ALA A 33 25.28 -18.73 15.16
N ALA A 34 25.97 -19.74 15.68
CA ALA A 34 25.62 -20.49 16.88
C ALA A 34 25.69 -19.64 18.15
N GLY A 35 24.69 -19.76 19.02
CA GLY A 35 24.64 -19.23 20.38
C GLY A 35 23.97 -20.24 21.33
N PRO A 36 24.27 -20.21 22.64
CA PRO A 36 24.43 -21.42 23.44
C PRO A 36 23.16 -21.99 24.07
N HIS A 37 23.20 -23.31 24.28
CA HIS A 37 22.26 -24.15 25.02
C HIS A 37 21.78 -23.55 26.35
N VAL A 38 20.47 -23.32 26.46
CA VAL A 38 19.77 -23.24 27.76
C VAL A 38 19.12 -24.60 28.04
N ARG A 39 19.49 -25.18 29.20
CA ARG A 39 18.97 -26.44 29.71
C ARG A 39 17.55 -26.25 30.27
N GLU A 40 16.58 -26.97 29.74
CA GLU A 40 15.30 -27.15 30.43
C GLU A 40 15.48 -28.03 31.67
N ARG A 41 14.99 -27.55 32.81
CA ARG A 41 14.85 -28.32 34.04
C ARG A 41 13.37 -28.59 34.24
N GLY A 42 12.96 -29.84 34.00
CA GLY A 42 11.61 -30.32 34.30
C GLY A 42 11.42 -30.74 35.76
N SER A 43 10.14 -31.01 36.03
CA SER A 43 9.53 -31.80 37.12
C SER A 43 8.92 -31.05 38.31
N PRO A 44 7.94 -31.64 39.03
CA PRO A 44 6.86 -32.54 38.58
C PRO A 44 5.47 -32.14 39.14
N GLY A 45 4.40 -32.78 38.64
CA GLY A 45 3.02 -32.58 39.09
C GLY A 45 2.68 -33.15 40.46
N GLY A 46 1.54 -32.71 41.00
CA GLY A 46 0.83 -33.24 42.17
C GLY A 46 -0.67 -32.86 42.14
N PRO A 47 -1.59 -33.58 42.81
CA PRO A 47 -2.94 -33.84 42.30
C PRO A 47 -4.11 -33.05 42.93
N LEU A 48 -5.19 -32.94 42.13
CA LEU A 48 -6.66 -32.90 42.38
C LEU A 48 -7.24 -32.41 43.73
N SER A 49 -8.27 -31.55 43.64
CA SER A 49 -9.47 -31.61 44.51
C SER A 49 -10.65 -30.86 43.86
N GLN A 50 -11.80 -31.54 43.75
CA GLN A 50 -13.10 -30.93 43.43
C GLN A 50 -13.68 -30.26 44.68
N SER A 51 -14.31 -29.10 44.52
CA SER A 51 -15.38 -28.66 45.42
C SER A 51 -16.36 -27.75 44.67
N SER A 52 -17.59 -28.21 44.56
CA SER A 52 -18.77 -27.46 44.14
C SER A 52 -19.15 -26.37 45.14
N SER A 53 -19.44 -25.16 44.67
CA SER A 53 -20.36 -24.24 45.35
C SER A 53 -21.10 -23.35 44.34
N VAL A 54 -22.41 -23.34 44.52
CA VAL A 54 -23.41 -22.54 43.80
C VAL A 54 -23.33 -21.08 44.24
N GLY A 55 -23.57 -20.17 43.28
CA GLY A 55 -24.14 -18.84 43.56
C GLY A 55 -23.16 -17.68 43.44
N GLY A 56 -23.39 -16.82 42.46
CA GLY A 56 -22.75 -15.52 42.36
C GLY A 56 -22.84 -14.98 40.93
N ALA A 57 -23.88 -14.18 40.67
CA ALA A 57 -23.94 -13.35 39.49
C ALA A 57 -22.76 -12.39 39.49
N ALA A 58 -21.85 -12.61 38.55
CA ALA A 58 -20.93 -11.61 38.04
C ALA A 58 -20.90 -11.86 36.54
N ASP A 59 -21.90 -11.35 35.84
CA ASP A 59 -21.82 -11.17 34.39
C ASP A 59 -20.86 -10.00 34.17
N GLY A 60 -19.59 -10.27 34.47
CA GLY A 60 -18.49 -9.48 33.99
C GLY A 60 -18.41 -9.79 32.52
N ASP A 61 -18.79 -8.81 31.72
CA ASP A 61 -18.48 -8.70 30.30
C ASP A 61 -16.95 -8.89 30.17
N ALA A 62 -16.54 -10.15 30.07
CA ALA A 62 -15.19 -10.50 29.73
C ALA A 62 -15.11 -10.20 28.24
N ASP A 63 -14.46 -9.10 27.88
CA ASP A 63 -14.12 -8.79 26.49
C ASP A 63 -13.61 -10.07 25.82
N GLU A 64 -14.47 -10.72 25.02
CA GLU A 64 -14.10 -11.95 24.32
C GLU A 64 -12.99 -11.57 23.34
N LEU A 65 -11.81 -12.16 23.53
CA LEU A 65 -10.69 -11.95 22.64
C LEU A 65 -11.02 -12.50 21.25
N CYS A 66 -11.01 -11.64 20.24
CA CYS A 66 -11.26 -11.99 18.84
C CYS A 66 -9.98 -11.89 18.00
N ILE A 67 -9.80 -12.84 17.08
CA ILE A 67 -8.75 -12.81 16.06
C ILE A 67 -9.40 -12.46 14.72
N GLY A 68 -9.12 -11.25 14.21
CA GLY A 68 -9.53 -10.81 12.88
C GLY A 68 -8.51 -11.26 11.82
N LEU A 69 -9.00 -11.88 10.75
CA LEU A 69 -8.22 -12.19 9.56
C LEU A 69 -8.67 -11.26 8.43
N LEU A 70 -7.73 -10.52 7.84
CA LEU A 70 -7.98 -9.63 6.72
C LEU A 70 -7.48 -10.28 5.43
N ASP A 71 -8.39 -10.52 4.49
CA ASP A 71 -8.09 -10.99 3.14
C ASP A 71 -8.67 -9.99 2.13
N ILE A 72 -7.78 -9.27 1.44
CA ILE A 72 -8.14 -8.25 0.46
C ILE A 72 -7.34 -8.47 -0.83
N TYR A 73 -7.84 -7.94 -1.94
CA TYR A 73 -7.09 -7.92 -3.19
C TYR A 73 -5.76 -7.18 -3.03
N GLY A 74 -4.69 -7.77 -3.57
CA GLY A 74 -3.38 -7.11 -3.64
C GLY A 74 -3.36 -5.98 -4.68
N PHE A 75 -2.29 -5.21 -4.69
CA PHE A 75 -2.08 -4.12 -5.66
C PHE A 75 -2.13 -4.63 -7.12
N GLU A 76 -2.85 -3.92 -7.97
CA GLU A 76 -3.07 -4.29 -9.38
C GLU A 76 -2.63 -3.17 -10.33
N SER A 77 -1.99 -3.56 -11.44
CA SER A 77 -1.63 -2.65 -12.54
C SER A 77 -1.69 -3.39 -13.87
N PHE A 78 -2.66 -3.04 -14.69
CA PHE A 78 -2.87 -3.62 -16.03
C PHE A 78 -2.63 -2.58 -17.13
N ASP A 79 -2.76 -3.02 -18.39
CA ASP A 79 -2.73 -2.13 -19.56
C ASP A 79 -3.93 -1.16 -19.57
N PHE A 80 -5.06 -1.60 -19.01
CA PHE A 80 -6.29 -0.84 -18.89
C PHE A 80 -6.79 -0.91 -17.44
N ASN A 81 -6.75 0.22 -16.74
CA ASN A 81 -7.18 0.34 -15.35
C ASN A 81 -8.38 1.29 -15.26
N ASP A 82 -9.44 0.84 -14.60
CA ASP A 82 -10.69 1.57 -14.42
C ASP A 82 -10.92 1.88 -12.92
N LEU A 83 -12.17 2.16 -12.54
CA LEU A 83 -12.58 2.46 -11.15
C LEU A 83 -12.20 1.34 -10.17
N GLU A 84 -12.30 0.09 -10.60
CA GLU A 84 -12.04 -1.09 -9.77
C GLU A 84 -10.59 -1.11 -9.29
N GLN A 85 -9.63 -0.94 -10.21
CA GLN A 85 -8.21 -0.88 -9.86
C GLN A 85 -7.90 0.34 -8.99
N LEU A 86 -8.54 1.48 -9.24
CA LEU A 86 -8.36 2.66 -8.39
C LEU A 86 -8.80 2.37 -6.95
N CYS A 87 -9.94 1.71 -6.75
CA CYS A 87 -10.44 1.31 -5.44
C CYS A 87 -9.57 0.25 -4.77
N ILE A 88 -9.13 -0.77 -5.51
CA ILE A 88 -8.23 -1.82 -5.01
C ILE A 88 -6.90 -1.20 -4.55
N ASN A 89 -6.31 -0.35 -5.38
CA ASN A 89 -5.02 0.28 -5.08
C ASN A 89 -5.13 1.29 -3.93
N LEU A 90 -6.26 2.00 -3.80
CA LEU A 90 -6.53 2.86 -2.65
C LEU A 90 -6.65 2.07 -1.35
N ALA A 91 -7.32 0.91 -1.37
CA ALA A 91 -7.39 0.04 -0.18
C ALA A 91 -6.00 -0.44 0.24
N ASN A 92 -5.15 -0.82 -0.72
CA ASN A 92 -3.75 -1.18 -0.46
C ASN A 92 -2.95 0.01 0.09
N GLU A 93 -3.17 1.22 -0.43
CA GLU A 93 -2.53 2.45 0.06
C GLU A 93 -2.90 2.71 1.54
N LYS A 94 -4.16 2.53 1.91
CA LYS A 94 -4.61 2.63 3.31
C LYS A 94 -4.01 1.56 4.20
N LEU A 95 -3.91 0.33 3.70
CA LEU A 95 -3.28 -0.76 4.44
C LEU A 95 -1.78 -0.45 4.66
N GLN A 96 -1.10 0.10 3.65
CA GLN A 96 0.28 0.53 3.76
C GLN A 96 0.44 1.67 4.78
N GLN A 97 -0.47 2.65 4.79
CA GLN A 97 -0.46 3.73 5.78
C GLN A 97 -0.67 3.16 7.19
N HIS A 98 -1.63 2.26 7.37
CA HIS A 98 -1.89 1.60 8.64
C HIS A 98 -0.66 0.81 9.12
N PHE A 99 0.00 0.07 8.24
CA PHE A 99 1.22 -0.66 8.55
C PHE A 99 2.34 0.28 8.97
N ASN A 100 2.58 1.36 8.21
CA ASN A 100 3.56 2.37 8.56
C ASN A 100 3.27 2.93 9.96
N GLU A 101 2.08 3.44 10.21
CA GLU A 101 1.75 4.02 11.52
C GLU A 101 1.87 3.05 12.69
N HIS A 102 1.47 1.79 12.51
CA HIS A 102 1.47 0.82 13.61
C HIS A 102 2.85 0.23 13.82
N VAL A 103 3.51 -0.29 12.79
CA VAL A 103 4.82 -0.91 12.96
C VAL A 103 5.82 0.05 13.59
N PHE A 104 5.83 1.34 13.20
CA PHE A 104 6.72 2.31 13.84
C PHE A 104 6.37 2.58 15.30
N LYS A 105 5.08 2.67 15.64
CA LYS A 105 4.65 2.84 17.05
C LYS A 105 5.03 1.63 17.91
N TRP A 106 4.82 0.43 17.38
CA TRP A 106 5.11 -0.83 18.09
C TRP A 106 6.62 -1.05 18.25
N GLU A 107 7.42 -0.84 17.20
CA GLU A 107 8.88 -0.90 17.31
C GLU A 107 9.37 0.10 18.34
N GLN A 108 8.95 1.36 18.25
CA GLN A 108 9.42 2.41 19.15
C GLN A 108 9.09 2.12 20.63
N ALA A 109 7.92 1.55 20.92
CA ALA A 109 7.56 1.13 22.28
C ALA A 109 8.49 0.03 22.80
N GLU A 110 8.89 -0.91 21.93
CA GLU A 110 9.79 -2.01 22.28
C GLU A 110 11.23 -1.52 22.54
N TYR A 111 11.77 -0.63 21.71
CA TYR A 111 13.11 -0.08 21.92
C TYR A 111 13.23 0.72 23.23
N VAL A 112 12.18 1.48 23.58
CA VAL A 112 12.11 2.19 24.88
C VAL A 112 12.09 1.19 26.04
N ARG A 113 11.34 0.09 25.90
CA ARG A 113 11.27 -0.98 26.91
C ARG A 113 12.63 -1.66 27.13
N GLU A 114 13.39 -1.86 26.07
CA GLU A 114 14.68 -2.57 26.11
C GLU A 114 15.90 -1.67 26.36
N GLY A 115 15.72 -0.35 26.36
CA GLY A 115 16.79 0.62 26.61
C GLY A 115 17.87 0.64 25.52
N ILE A 116 17.51 0.24 24.30
CA ILE A 116 18.40 0.17 23.14
C ILE A 116 18.38 1.51 22.39
N ASP A 117 19.56 1.99 21.99
CA ASP A 117 19.71 3.23 21.24
C ASP A 117 19.11 3.06 19.82
N TRP A 118 17.95 3.65 19.59
CA TRP A 118 17.17 3.50 18.35
C TRP A 118 17.84 4.25 17.20
N ARG A 119 18.11 3.54 16.10
CA ARG A 119 18.48 4.17 14.82
C ARG A 119 17.22 4.32 13.99
N HIS A 120 16.90 5.55 13.61
CA HIS A 120 15.75 5.83 12.75
C HIS A 120 15.83 5.01 11.46
N ILE A 121 14.89 4.08 11.28
CA ILE A 121 14.68 3.41 9.99
C ILE A 121 13.90 4.39 9.12
N ALA A 122 14.49 4.85 8.02
CA ALA A 122 13.79 5.71 7.06
C ALA A 122 12.76 4.87 6.30
N PHE A 123 11.52 5.33 6.26
CA PHE A 123 10.46 4.72 5.47
C PHE A 123 9.84 5.75 4.53
N GLU A 124 9.25 5.26 3.45
CA GLU A 124 8.51 6.11 2.52
C GLU A 124 7.08 6.29 3.05
N ASP A 125 6.79 7.51 3.48
CA ASP A 125 5.44 7.94 3.83
C ASP A 125 4.60 8.07 2.54
N ASN A 126 3.37 7.58 2.61
CA ASN A 126 2.39 7.56 1.54
C ASN A 126 1.17 8.45 1.81
N ALA A 127 1.22 9.30 2.84
CA ALA A 127 0.17 10.26 3.14
C ALA A 127 -0.12 11.22 1.95
N ASP A 128 0.90 11.54 1.15
CA ASP A 128 0.78 12.44 0.00
C ASP A 128 -0.09 11.88 -1.14
N VAL A 129 0.02 10.57 -1.42
CA VAL A 129 -0.84 9.90 -2.41
C VAL A 129 -2.25 9.68 -1.87
N LEU A 130 -2.42 9.44 -0.57
CA LEU A 130 -3.74 9.37 0.05
C LEU A 130 -4.45 10.72 0.02
N GLU A 131 -3.74 11.82 0.29
CA GLU A 131 -4.28 13.17 0.18
C GLU A 131 -4.63 13.52 -1.28
N LEU A 132 -3.83 13.06 -2.25
CA LEU A 132 -4.16 13.20 -3.66
C LEU A 132 -5.48 12.48 -4.01
N ILE A 133 -5.72 11.27 -3.50
CA ILE A 133 -6.89 10.47 -3.88
C ILE A 133 -8.14 10.88 -3.10
N GLU A 134 -8.07 10.92 -1.77
CA GLU A 134 -9.21 11.12 -0.87
C GLU A 134 -9.29 12.51 -0.24
N GLY A 135 -8.29 13.36 -0.44
CA GLY A 135 -8.30 14.71 0.10
C GLY A 135 -9.51 15.50 -0.38
N ARG A 136 -9.87 16.57 0.35
CA ARG A 136 -11.09 17.37 0.08
C ARG A 136 -11.17 17.90 -1.36
N SER A 137 -10.04 18.10 -2.01
CA SER A 137 -9.94 18.49 -3.43
C SER A 137 -9.13 17.49 -4.25
N GLY A 138 -9.16 16.22 -3.84
CA GLY A 138 -8.48 15.09 -4.45
C GLY A 138 -9.28 14.45 -5.59
N LEU A 139 -8.80 13.30 -6.06
CA LEU A 139 -9.35 12.61 -7.24
C LEU A 139 -10.81 12.19 -7.05
N LEU A 140 -11.16 11.57 -5.92
CA LEU A 140 -12.52 11.04 -5.69
C LEU A 140 -13.57 12.16 -5.61
N PRO A 141 -13.39 13.25 -4.82
CA PRO A 141 -14.38 14.33 -4.81
C PRO A 141 -14.56 15.01 -6.18
N VAL A 142 -13.48 15.15 -6.97
CA VAL A 142 -13.57 15.71 -8.32
C VAL A 142 -14.32 14.77 -9.27
N LEU A 143 -14.11 13.46 -9.14
CA LEU A 143 -14.85 12.43 -9.87
C LEU A 143 -16.34 12.47 -9.54
N ASP A 144 -16.71 12.57 -8.25
CA ASP A 144 -18.10 12.66 -7.81
C ASP A 144 -18.80 13.91 -8.36
N GLU A 145 -18.13 15.06 -8.29
CA GLU A 145 -18.68 16.30 -8.81
C GLU A 145 -18.87 16.24 -10.34
N ALA A 146 -17.93 15.61 -11.06
CA ALA A 146 -18.04 15.40 -12.51
C ALA A 146 -19.13 14.38 -12.88
N GLY A 147 -19.31 13.33 -12.07
CA GLY A 147 -20.35 12.31 -12.25
C GLY A 147 -21.77 12.88 -12.17
N ARG A 148 -21.98 13.92 -11.37
CA ARG A 148 -23.27 14.62 -11.24
C ARG A 148 -23.67 15.44 -12.48
N LEU A 149 -22.74 15.70 -13.40
CA LEU A 149 -23.00 16.49 -14.60
C LEU A 149 -23.54 15.58 -15.73
N PRO A 150 -24.76 15.84 -16.25
CA PRO A 150 -25.44 14.93 -17.17
C PRO A 150 -24.78 14.77 -18.54
N ARG A 151 -23.80 15.62 -18.90
CA ARG A 151 -23.09 15.59 -20.19
C ARG A 151 -21.57 15.63 -20.04
N ALA A 152 -21.03 15.42 -18.85
CA ALA A 152 -19.59 15.42 -18.68
C ALA A 152 -18.98 14.13 -19.26
N SER A 153 -17.94 14.32 -20.08
CA SER A 153 -17.17 13.24 -20.71
C SER A 153 -15.92 12.91 -19.91
N GLY A 154 -15.31 11.74 -20.16
CA GLY A 154 -14.03 11.37 -19.56
C GLY A 154 -12.91 12.39 -19.84
N GLU A 155 -12.93 13.06 -21.01
CA GLU A 155 -11.97 14.12 -21.31
C GLU A 155 -12.20 15.36 -20.43
N ASP A 156 -13.46 15.70 -20.14
CA ASP A 156 -13.79 16.80 -19.22
C ASP A 156 -13.30 16.51 -17.81
N LEU A 157 -13.45 15.26 -17.34
CA LEU A 157 -12.88 14.83 -16.06
C LEU A 157 -11.35 14.94 -16.08
N ALA A 158 -10.67 14.38 -17.08
CA ALA A 158 -9.20 14.44 -17.18
C ALA A 158 -8.68 15.89 -17.21
N ARG A 159 -9.39 16.78 -17.90
CA ARG A 159 -9.07 18.22 -17.94
C ARG A 159 -9.30 18.86 -16.57
N LYS A 160 -10.41 18.54 -15.90
CA LYS A 160 -10.74 19.05 -14.58
C LYS A 160 -9.68 18.64 -13.55
N LEU A 161 -9.34 17.35 -13.49
CA LEU A 161 -8.26 16.82 -12.64
C LEU A 161 -6.94 17.56 -12.88
N GLY A 162 -6.55 17.75 -14.14
CA GLY A 162 -5.33 18.51 -14.48
C GLY A 162 -5.39 20.02 -14.25
N SER A 163 -6.57 20.58 -13.97
CA SER A 163 -6.76 22.01 -13.67
C SER A 163 -6.95 22.29 -12.18
N THR A 164 -7.28 21.28 -11.38
CA THR A 164 -7.42 21.40 -9.93
C THR A 164 -6.03 21.56 -9.29
N PRO A 165 -5.71 22.68 -8.63
CA PRO A 165 -4.37 22.93 -8.12
C PRO A 165 -3.85 21.85 -7.17
N ALA A 166 -4.69 21.37 -6.24
CA ALA A 166 -4.34 20.31 -5.29
C ALA A 166 -3.92 18.98 -5.94
N ILE A 167 -4.46 18.70 -7.14
CA ILE A 167 -4.14 17.49 -7.91
C ILE A 167 -2.95 17.77 -8.84
N ARG A 168 -3.02 18.86 -9.61
CA ARG A 168 -2.01 19.23 -10.61
C ARG A 168 -0.63 19.44 -10.01
N ASP A 169 -0.55 20.04 -8.83
CA ASP A 169 0.71 20.39 -8.18
C ASP A 169 1.27 19.23 -7.35
N SER A 170 0.54 18.11 -7.24
CA SER A 170 1.03 16.89 -6.58
C SER A 170 2.10 16.22 -7.42
N ALA A 171 3.22 15.87 -6.79
CA ALA A 171 4.28 15.08 -7.42
C ALA A 171 3.82 13.66 -7.82
N ARG A 172 2.72 13.18 -7.23
CA ARG A 172 2.16 11.85 -7.48
C ARG A 172 1.19 11.80 -8.65
N PHE A 173 0.85 12.94 -9.24
CA PHE A 173 -0.12 13.02 -10.34
C PHE A 173 0.56 13.38 -11.66
N SER A 174 0.18 12.71 -12.75
CA SER A 174 0.59 13.12 -14.09
C SER A 174 -0.47 12.81 -15.15
N ARG A 175 -0.41 13.53 -16.27
CA ARG A 175 -1.30 13.29 -17.43
C ARG A 175 -0.48 12.76 -18.61
N PRO A 176 -0.80 11.56 -19.13
CA PRO A 176 -0.13 11.02 -20.31
C PRO A 176 -0.39 11.92 -21.55
N PRO A 177 0.65 12.43 -22.24
CA PRO A 177 0.46 13.37 -23.36
C PRO A 177 -0.32 12.79 -24.54
N ARG A 178 -0.30 11.47 -24.72
CA ARG A 178 -0.92 10.77 -25.86
C ARG A 178 -2.31 10.21 -25.56
N HIS A 179 -2.78 10.32 -24.32
CA HIS A 179 -4.07 9.80 -23.88
C HIS A 179 -4.85 10.91 -23.15
N PRO A 180 -5.65 11.72 -23.88
CA PRO A 180 -6.32 12.89 -23.30
C PRO A 180 -7.34 12.52 -22.21
N SER A 181 -7.90 11.31 -22.28
CA SER A 181 -8.84 10.71 -21.32
C SER A 181 -8.16 9.76 -20.34
N ALA A 182 -6.95 10.11 -19.87
CA ALA A 182 -6.24 9.33 -18.87
C ALA A 182 -5.47 10.23 -17.88
N PHE A 183 -5.20 9.68 -16.71
CA PHE A 183 -4.25 10.22 -15.74
C PHE A 183 -3.44 9.08 -15.13
N ALA A 184 -2.32 9.40 -14.50
CA ALA A 184 -1.50 8.43 -13.80
C ALA A 184 -1.24 8.88 -12.36
N VAL A 185 -1.18 7.90 -11.46
CA VAL A 185 -0.88 8.06 -10.04
C VAL A 185 0.35 7.25 -9.69
N ASP A 186 1.29 7.86 -8.98
CA ASP A 186 2.47 7.20 -8.43
C ASP A 186 2.17 6.64 -7.03
N HIS A 187 1.68 5.41 -6.96
CA HIS A 187 1.40 4.71 -5.71
C HIS A 187 2.69 4.22 -5.03
N TYR A 188 2.59 3.79 -3.76
CA TYR A 188 3.73 3.19 -3.05
C TYR A 188 4.32 1.97 -3.79
N ALA A 189 3.48 1.19 -4.48
CA ALA A 189 3.88 0.00 -5.22
C ALA A 189 4.23 0.26 -6.69
N GLY A 190 4.03 1.48 -7.19
CA GLY A 190 4.39 1.88 -8.56
C GLY A 190 3.38 2.79 -9.25
N ARG A 191 3.76 3.25 -10.46
CA ARG A 191 2.91 4.11 -11.30
C ARG A 191 1.80 3.30 -11.97
N VAL A 192 0.56 3.75 -11.85
CA VAL A 192 -0.62 3.17 -12.54
C VAL A 192 -1.32 4.24 -13.36
N THR A 193 -1.73 3.90 -14.58
CA THR A 193 -2.48 4.80 -15.48
C THR A 193 -3.94 4.39 -15.56
N TYR A 194 -4.84 5.31 -15.28
CA TYR A 194 -6.29 5.10 -15.23
C TYR A 194 -7.01 5.79 -16.40
N SER A 195 -8.04 5.11 -16.92
CA SER A 195 -8.91 5.63 -17.99
C SER A 195 -10.07 6.44 -17.40
N THR A 196 -10.16 7.73 -17.72
CA THR A 196 -11.24 8.59 -17.23
C THR A 196 -12.58 8.33 -17.92
N SER A 197 -12.56 7.75 -19.12
CA SER A 197 -13.78 7.45 -19.87
C SER A 197 -14.67 6.45 -19.12
N HIS A 198 -14.09 5.37 -18.60
CA HIS A 198 -14.86 4.33 -17.92
C HIS A 198 -15.10 4.65 -16.43
N LEU A 199 -14.19 5.41 -15.80
CA LEU A 199 -14.34 5.88 -14.41
C LEU A 199 -15.68 6.59 -14.20
N MET A 200 -16.06 7.49 -15.11
CA MET A 200 -17.30 8.26 -14.97
C MET A 200 -18.56 7.41 -15.15
N ASP A 201 -18.54 6.45 -16.07
CA ASP A 201 -19.70 5.61 -16.35
C ASP A 201 -19.96 4.65 -15.19
N LYS A 202 -18.90 4.04 -14.64
CA LYS A 202 -19.00 3.15 -13.47
C LYS A 202 -19.35 3.90 -12.18
N ASN A 203 -18.86 5.14 -11.99
CA ASN A 203 -19.22 5.95 -10.82
C ASN A 203 -20.70 6.38 -10.81
N LYS A 204 -21.37 6.35 -11.97
CA LYS A 204 -22.79 6.71 -12.12
C LYS A 204 -23.74 5.52 -11.95
N GLU A 205 -23.26 4.32 -11.64
CA GLU A 205 -24.13 3.17 -11.33
C GLU A 205 -24.96 3.47 -10.07
N HIS A 206 -26.06 4.18 -10.27
CA HIS A 206 -27.19 4.20 -9.36
C HIS A 206 -27.87 2.85 -9.46
N VAL A 207 -28.00 2.15 -8.33
CA VAL A 207 -28.99 1.09 -8.20
C VAL A 207 -30.34 1.75 -8.42
N SER A 208 -30.96 1.48 -9.58
CA SER A 208 -32.35 1.88 -9.83
C SER A 208 -33.20 1.38 -8.67
N ALA A 209 -34.03 2.25 -8.09
CA ALA A 209 -34.92 1.91 -6.96
C ALA A 209 -35.91 0.76 -7.26
N GLU A 210 -35.90 0.22 -8.48
CA GLU A 210 -36.66 -0.96 -8.92
C GLU A 210 -36.00 -2.32 -8.59
N GLN A 211 -34.81 -2.35 -7.96
CA GLN A 211 -34.20 -3.61 -7.49
C GLN A 211 -34.36 -3.85 -5.99
N SER A 212 -35.24 -3.09 -5.33
CA SER A 212 -35.67 -3.28 -3.94
C SER A 212 -37.09 -3.84 -3.91
N GLU A 213 -37.30 -5.04 -4.46
CA GLU A 213 -38.47 -5.88 -4.21
C GLU A 213 -38.04 -7.24 -3.66
#